data_AF-A0AAP0W8W3-F1
#
_entry.id   AF-A0AAP0W8W3-F1
#
_cell.length_a   1.000
_cell.length_b   1.000
_cell.length_c   1.000
_cell.angle_alpha   90.00
_cell.angle_beta   90.00
_cell.angle_gamma   90.00
#
_symmetry.space_group_name_H-M   'P 1'
#
loop_
_entity.id
_entity.type
_entity.pdbx_description
1 polymer ?
#
loop_
_entity_poly.entity_id
_entity_poly.type
_entity_poly.pdbx_seq_one_letter_code
_entity_poly.pdbx_strand_id
1 'polypeptide(L)'
;MKIDKKGRKLSDSCLSKMGGKGRFSPKHGMKGTAEYRTWADMKSRCLNPNRDSYKNYGARGILVCDRWLNSFENFYLDLGPRPDGYSLERKDPNGNYEPGNVEWIPLVKQQSNKRNNLMVNFRGEVMTATQYALATNQKPDSVRSKIRHGRPLKDATAC
;
A
#
# COMPACT_ATOMS: atom_id res chain seq x y z
N MET A 1 -48.46 -22.35 -17.17
CA MET A 1 -47.34 -23.13 -16.59
C MET A 1 -46.57 -23.83 -17.70
N LYS A 2 -45.28 -23.57 -17.86
CA LYS A 2 -44.43 -24.21 -18.88
C LYS A 2 -43.27 -24.95 -18.21
N ILE A 3 -42.93 -26.13 -18.74
CA ILE A 3 -41.92 -27.06 -18.22
C ILE A 3 -40.73 -27.09 -19.20
N ASP A 4 -39.49 -27.10 -18.69
CA ASP A 4 -38.29 -27.16 -19.54
C ASP A 4 -38.04 -28.57 -20.14
N LYS A 5 -37.13 -28.68 -21.11
CA LYS A 5 -36.77 -29.96 -21.78
C LYS A 5 -36.13 -31.01 -20.85
N LYS A 6 -35.96 -30.70 -19.55
CA LYS A 6 -35.51 -31.62 -18.49
C LYS A 6 -36.59 -31.85 -17.41
N GLY A 7 -37.83 -31.44 -17.66
CA GLY A 7 -38.98 -31.76 -16.81
C GLY A 7 -39.18 -30.86 -15.59
N ARG A 8 -38.48 -29.72 -15.47
CA ARG A 8 -38.58 -28.85 -14.29
C ARG A 8 -39.54 -27.67 -14.52
N LYS A 9 -40.40 -27.42 -13.53
CA LYS A 9 -41.41 -26.34 -13.54
C LYS A 9 -40.73 -25.01 -13.20
N LEU A 10 -40.90 -23.97 -14.02
CA LEU A 10 -40.36 -22.62 -13.80
C LEU A 10 -41.51 -21.60 -13.65
N SER A 11 -41.31 -20.61 -12.77
CA SER A 11 -42.23 -19.49 -12.53
C SER A 11 -41.75 -18.20 -13.23
N ASP A 12 -42.70 -17.29 -13.50
CA ASP A 12 -42.58 -16.15 -14.42
C ASP A 12 -41.72 -14.96 -13.93
N SER A 13 -40.73 -15.19 -13.05
CA SER A 13 -39.97 -14.09 -12.43
C SER A 13 -38.71 -13.66 -13.18
N CYS A 14 -38.35 -14.22 -14.33
CA CYS A 14 -37.14 -13.79 -15.04
C CYS A 14 -37.20 -14.08 -16.54
N LEU A 15 -37.84 -13.18 -17.29
CA LEU A 15 -37.54 -13.01 -18.72
C LEU A 15 -37.14 -11.55 -18.98
N SER A 16 -35.83 -11.30 -19.00
CA SER A 16 -35.29 -10.37 -19.98
C SER A 16 -33.89 -10.77 -20.45
N LYS A 17 -33.92 -11.25 -21.69
CA LYS A 17 -32.95 -11.04 -22.78
C LYS A 17 -31.66 -11.88 -22.76
N MET A 18 -31.72 -12.84 -23.69
CA MET A 18 -30.66 -13.68 -24.20
C MET A 18 -29.55 -12.87 -24.90
N GLY A 19 -28.33 -13.44 -24.93
CA GLY A 19 -27.43 -13.32 -26.08
C GLY A 19 -26.11 -12.60 -25.83
N GLY A 20 -25.00 -13.34 -25.80
CA GLY A 20 -23.66 -12.77 -25.95
C GLY A 20 -22.54 -13.59 -25.31
N LYS A 21 -21.74 -14.28 -26.14
CA LYS A 21 -20.48 -14.93 -25.75
C LYS A 21 -19.47 -13.88 -25.27
N GLY A 22 -18.70 -14.25 -24.24
CA GLY A 22 -17.56 -13.51 -23.72
C GLY A 22 -17.78 -13.07 -22.28
N ARG A 23 -17.14 -13.73 -21.32
CA ARG A 23 -16.90 -13.13 -20.00
C ARG A 23 -15.93 -11.97 -20.18
N PHE A 24 -16.42 -10.84 -20.68
CA PHE A 24 -15.80 -9.56 -20.36
C PHE A 24 -16.21 -9.26 -18.93
N SER A 25 -15.36 -9.64 -17.98
CA SER A 25 -15.37 -9.00 -16.67
C SER A 25 -15.36 -7.50 -16.93
N PRO A 26 -16.31 -6.71 -16.42
CA PRO A 26 -16.23 -5.26 -16.57
C PRO A 26 -14.87 -4.87 -16.01
N LYS A 27 -13.95 -4.43 -16.88
CA LYS A 27 -12.69 -3.86 -16.43
C LYS A 27 -13.12 -2.72 -15.52
N HIS A 28 -12.89 -2.84 -14.21
CA HIS A 28 -13.31 -1.84 -13.23
C HIS A 28 -13.18 -0.43 -13.83
N GLY A 29 -14.24 0.38 -13.78
CA GLY A 29 -14.25 1.73 -14.34
C GLY A 29 -13.22 2.68 -13.71
N MET A 30 -12.43 2.18 -12.77
CA MET A 30 -11.44 2.88 -11.96
C MET A 30 -10.05 2.92 -12.58
N LYS A 31 -9.90 2.63 -13.88
CA LYS A 31 -8.62 2.84 -14.56
C LYS A 31 -8.22 4.31 -14.47
N GLY A 32 -7.02 4.56 -13.95
CA GLY A 32 -6.50 5.92 -13.74
C GLY A 32 -6.76 6.50 -12.35
N THR A 33 -7.52 5.81 -11.51
CA THR A 33 -7.68 6.19 -10.09
C THR A 33 -6.39 5.98 -9.31
N ALA A 34 -6.31 6.65 -8.18
CA ALA A 34 -5.19 6.55 -7.26
C ALA A 34 -5.00 5.13 -6.71
N GLU A 35 -6.10 4.44 -6.42
CA GLU A 35 -6.16 3.08 -5.91
C GLU A 35 -5.65 2.10 -6.96
N TYR A 36 -6.13 2.24 -8.21
CA TYR A 36 -5.68 1.36 -9.29
C TYR A 36 -4.18 1.53 -9.57
N ARG A 37 -3.69 2.78 -9.58
CA ARG A 37 -2.25 3.06 -9.70
C ARG A 37 -1.47 2.43 -8.55
N THR A 38 -1.98 2.52 -7.33
CA THR A 38 -1.32 1.93 -6.15
C THR A 38 -1.28 0.40 -6.21
N TRP A 39 -2.38 -0.24 -6.61
CA TRP A 39 -2.46 -1.69 -6.80
C TRP A 39 -1.52 -2.18 -7.91
N ALA A 40 -1.49 -1.48 -9.05
CA ALA A 40 -0.57 -1.79 -10.13
C ALA A 40 0.90 -1.61 -9.69
N ASP A 41 1.16 -0.54 -8.94
CA ASP A 41 2.49 -0.26 -8.41
C ASP A 41 2.95 -1.34 -7.41
N MET A 42 2.07 -1.74 -6.48
CA MET A 42 2.28 -2.84 -5.55
C MET A 42 2.69 -4.13 -6.28
N LYS A 43 1.91 -4.55 -7.29
CA LYS A 43 2.24 -5.73 -8.12
C LYS A 43 3.60 -5.58 -8.80
N SER A 44 3.87 -4.41 -9.36
CA SER A 44 5.14 -4.13 -10.02
C SER A 44 6.34 -4.23 -9.06
N ARG A 45 6.23 -3.78 -7.80
CA ARG A 45 7.31 -3.95 -6.80
C ARG A 45 7.62 -5.43 -6.53
N CYS A 46 6.61 -6.28 -6.50
CA CYS A 46 6.76 -7.70 -6.14
C CYS A 46 7.11 -8.61 -7.33
N LEU A 47 6.69 -8.26 -8.55
CA LEU A 47 6.69 -9.19 -9.69
C LEU A 47 7.55 -8.76 -10.88
N ASN A 48 8.08 -7.54 -10.88
CA ASN A 48 8.88 -7.04 -12.00
C ASN A 48 10.36 -6.95 -11.64
N PRO A 49 11.21 -7.94 -11.99
CA PRO A 49 12.64 -7.92 -11.71
C PRO A 49 13.40 -6.73 -12.30
N ASN A 50 12.88 -6.12 -13.37
CA ASN A 50 13.51 -4.98 -14.04
C ASN A 50 13.30 -3.65 -13.30
N ARG A 51 12.52 -3.66 -12.21
CA ARG A 51 12.26 -2.45 -11.43
C ARG A 51 13.26 -2.32 -10.29
N ASP A 52 13.81 -1.12 -10.09
CA ASP A 52 14.76 -0.83 -9.00
C ASP A 52 14.24 -1.21 -7.60
N SER A 53 12.93 -1.12 -7.38
CA SER A 53 12.32 -1.49 -6.12
C SER A 53 12.27 -3.01 -5.91
N TYR A 54 12.33 -3.84 -6.95
CA TYR A 54 12.18 -5.29 -6.85
C TYR A 54 13.14 -5.93 -5.84
N LYS A 55 14.40 -5.45 -5.80
CA LYS A 55 15.41 -5.89 -4.82
C LYS A 55 14.97 -5.76 -3.36
N ASN A 56 14.10 -4.80 -3.06
CA ASN A 56 13.59 -4.52 -1.71
C ASN A 56 12.26 -5.22 -1.41
N TYR A 57 11.67 -5.90 -2.40
CA TYR A 57 10.34 -6.51 -2.34
C TYR A 57 10.39 -7.93 -2.92
N GLY A 58 10.16 -8.11 -4.22
CA GLY A 58 10.08 -9.44 -4.84
C GLY A 58 11.32 -10.30 -4.63
N ALA A 59 12.53 -9.73 -4.73
CA ALA A 59 13.77 -10.46 -4.48
C ALA A 59 13.94 -10.94 -3.03
N ARG A 60 13.21 -10.33 -2.08
CA ARG A 60 13.17 -10.74 -0.66
C ARG A 60 12.10 -11.79 -0.38
N GLY A 61 11.34 -12.22 -1.39
CA GLY A 61 10.22 -13.14 -1.22
C GLY A 61 8.93 -12.48 -0.74
N ILE A 62 8.81 -11.14 -0.81
CA ILE A 62 7.56 -10.45 -0.47
C ILE A 62 6.57 -10.60 -1.63
N LEU A 63 5.43 -11.23 -1.35
CA LEU A 63 4.40 -11.55 -2.33
C LEU A 63 3.15 -10.68 -2.19
N VAL A 64 2.28 -10.77 -3.18
CA VAL A 64 0.89 -10.27 -3.14
C VAL A 64 -0.02 -11.47 -3.07
N CYS A 65 -0.98 -11.49 -2.14
CA CYS A 65 -1.93 -12.59 -2.05
C CYS A 65 -2.72 -12.78 -3.36
N ASP A 66 -3.05 -14.03 -3.71
CA ASP A 66 -3.68 -14.37 -4.99
C ASP A 66 -4.99 -13.63 -5.25
N ARG A 67 -5.75 -13.37 -4.18
CA ARG A 67 -7.01 -12.62 -4.20
C ARG A 67 -6.82 -11.21 -4.78
N TRP A 68 -5.76 -10.51 -4.39
CA TRP A 68 -5.43 -9.18 -4.89
C TRP A 68 -4.61 -9.23 -6.17
N LEU A 69 -3.79 -10.25 -6.34
CA LEU A 69 -2.97 -10.40 -7.54
C LEU A 69 -3.82 -10.42 -8.81
N ASN A 70 -4.97 -11.08 -8.74
CA ASN A 70 -5.84 -11.35 -9.89
C ASN A 70 -7.09 -10.47 -9.97
N SER A 71 -7.37 -9.63 -8.96
CA SER A 71 -8.54 -8.74 -8.96
C SER A 71 -8.26 -7.45 -8.20
N PHE A 72 -8.38 -6.32 -8.91
CA PHE A 72 -8.37 -5.00 -8.31
C PHE A 72 -9.62 -4.77 -7.45
N GLU A 73 -10.76 -5.32 -7.84
CA GLU A 73 -12.01 -5.20 -7.10
C GLU A 73 -11.88 -5.79 -5.70
N ASN A 74 -11.24 -6.95 -5.56
CA ASN A 74 -10.97 -7.52 -4.23
C ASN A 74 -10.04 -6.63 -3.40
N PHE A 75 -8.98 -6.09 -4.01
CA PHE A 75 -8.10 -5.12 -3.34
C PHE A 75 -8.89 -3.91 -2.85
N TYR A 76 -9.75 -3.35 -3.70
CA TYR A 76 -10.57 -2.19 -3.37
C TYR A 76 -11.64 -2.50 -2.32
N LEU A 77 -12.26 -3.68 -2.34
CA LEU A 77 -13.22 -4.12 -1.34
C LEU A 77 -12.57 -4.30 0.04
N ASP A 78 -11.35 -4.84 0.09
CA ASP A 78 -10.68 -5.13 1.34
C ASP A 78 -10.03 -3.87 1.98
N LEU A 79 -9.59 -2.89 1.19
CA LEU A 79 -8.93 -1.66 1.68
C LEU A 79 -9.79 -0.41 1.62
N GLY A 80 -10.81 -0.38 0.77
CA GLY A 80 -11.63 0.80 0.52
C GLY A 80 -10.93 1.91 -0.29
N PRO A 81 -11.58 3.08 -0.41
CA PRO A 81 -11.03 4.23 -1.12
C PRO A 81 -9.79 4.75 -0.41
N ARG A 82 -8.81 5.23 -1.19
CA ARG A 82 -7.61 5.84 -0.66
C ARG A 82 -7.91 7.30 -0.30
N PRO A 83 -7.74 7.71 0.97
CA PRO A 83 -7.86 9.12 1.32
C PRO A 83 -6.78 9.98 0.65
N ASP A 84 -7.10 11.25 0.41
CA ASP A 84 -6.14 12.18 -0.18
C ASP A 84 -4.92 12.38 0.72
N GLY A 85 -3.74 12.34 0.12
CA GLY A 85 -2.47 12.44 0.86
C GLY A 85 -2.05 11.16 1.59
N TYR A 86 -2.64 10.01 1.26
CA TYR A 86 -2.28 8.70 1.84
C TYR A 86 -1.55 7.80 0.84
N SER A 87 -0.81 6.84 1.36
CA SER A 87 -0.11 5.80 0.61
C SER A 87 -0.27 4.44 1.28
N LEU A 88 -0.07 3.38 0.49
CA LEU A 88 -0.17 2.01 0.97
C LEU A 88 1.13 1.61 1.68
N GLU A 89 1.00 1.17 2.93
CA GLU A 89 2.11 0.69 3.77
C GLU A 89 1.82 -0.72 4.31
N ARG A 90 2.87 -1.52 4.51
CA ARG A 90 2.79 -2.78 5.26
C ARG A 90 3.08 -2.54 6.74
N LYS A 91 2.25 -3.09 7.62
CA LYS A 91 2.43 -3.05 9.08
C LYS A 91 3.64 -3.86 9.52
N ASP A 92 3.75 -5.11 9.04
CA ASP A 92 4.98 -5.88 9.08
C ASP A 92 5.76 -5.67 7.77
N PRO A 93 6.93 -4.99 7.80
CA PRO A 93 7.75 -4.75 6.63
C PRO A 93 8.27 -6.01 5.93
N ASN A 94 8.28 -7.14 6.65
CA ASN A 94 8.71 -8.45 6.13
C ASN A 94 7.53 -9.32 5.66
N GLY A 95 6.30 -8.97 6.01
CA GLY A 95 5.10 -9.67 5.58
C GLY A 95 4.68 -9.35 4.14
N ASN A 96 3.66 -10.08 3.66
CA ASN A 96 3.11 -9.97 2.31
C ASN A 96 2.13 -8.80 2.16
N TYR A 97 1.77 -8.48 0.91
CA TYR A 97 0.60 -7.65 0.61
C TYR A 97 -0.68 -8.48 0.69
N GLU A 98 -1.37 -8.37 1.82
CA GLU A 98 -2.61 -9.10 2.10
C GLU A 98 -3.49 -8.35 3.10
N PRO A 99 -4.80 -8.65 3.16
CA PRO A 99 -5.68 -8.09 4.16
C PRO A 99 -5.10 -8.29 5.57
N GLY A 100 -5.13 -7.24 6.39
CA GLY A 100 -4.58 -7.28 7.76
C GLY A 100 -3.15 -6.78 7.88
N ASN A 101 -2.26 -7.08 6.91
CA ASN A 101 -0.87 -6.61 6.94
C ASN A 101 -0.65 -5.26 6.23
N VAL A 102 -1.66 -4.68 5.57
CA VAL A 102 -1.52 -3.38 4.92
C VAL A 102 -2.58 -2.39 5.36
N GLU A 103 -2.24 -1.11 5.26
CA GLU A 103 -3.15 -0.01 5.55
C GLU A 103 -2.80 1.24 4.72
N TRP A 104 -3.79 2.13 4.60
CA TRP A 104 -3.54 3.50 4.14
C TRP A 104 -2.91 4.30 5.27
N ILE A 105 -1.74 4.87 5.03
CA ILE A 105 -1.09 5.80 5.97
C ILE A 105 -0.92 7.19 5.35
N PRO A 106 -0.95 8.27 6.16
CA PRO A 106 -0.60 9.59 5.67
C PRO A 106 0.82 9.60 5.08
N LEU A 107 1.03 10.29 3.98
CA LEU A 107 2.36 10.42 3.34
C LEU A 107 3.42 10.95 4.32
N VAL A 108 3.03 11.84 5.23
CA VAL A 108 3.90 12.38 6.30
C VAL A 108 4.40 11.26 7.24
N LYS A 109 3.51 10.32 7.59
CA LYS A 109 3.86 9.15 8.41
C LYS A 109 4.77 8.20 7.62
N GLN A 110 4.47 7.96 6.34
CA GLN A 110 5.33 7.12 5.50
C GLN A 110 6.75 7.67 5.40
N GLN A 111 6.91 8.98 5.27
CA GLN A 111 8.23 9.62 5.23
C GLN A 111 9.03 9.37 6.51
N SER A 112 8.36 9.35 7.66
CA SER A 112 8.98 9.07 8.96
C SER A 112 9.40 7.60 9.11
N ASN A 113 8.70 6.68 8.44
CA ASN A 113 8.99 5.23 8.48
C ASN A 113 10.11 4.79 7.53
N LYS A 114 10.69 5.70 6.73
CA LYS A 114 11.74 5.32 5.78
C LYS A 114 13.02 4.90 6.53
N ARG A 115 13.56 3.74 6.14
CA ARG A 115 14.80 3.17 6.72
C ARG A 115 16.04 4.05 6.56
N ASN A 116 16.01 5.03 5.66
CA ASN A 116 17.11 5.98 5.43
C ASN A 116 17.00 7.24 6.30
N ASN A 117 16.05 7.30 7.24
CA ASN A 117 15.99 8.39 8.19
C ASN A 117 17.12 8.29 9.21
N LEU A 118 17.74 9.44 9.50
CA LEU A 118 18.69 9.56 10.60
C LEU A 118 17.91 9.49 11.92
N MET A 119 18.23 8.50 12.74
CA MET A 119 17.61 8.30 14.05
C MET A 119 18.46 8.94 15.14
N VAL A 120 17.79 9.48 16.14
CA VAL A 120 18.39 10.18 17.28
C VAL A 120 17.70 9.66 18.54
N ASN A 121 18.49 9.31 19.55
CA ASN A 121 17.99 9.09 20.89
C ASN A 121 17.95 10.44 21.61
N PHE A 122 16.75 10.95 21.88
CA PHE A 122 16.53 12.20 22.59
C PHE A 122 15.71 11.91 23.84
N ARG A 123 16.29 12.19 25.02
CA ARG A 123 15.65 11.96 26.33
C ARG A 123 15.17 10.51 26.55
N GLY A 124 15.89 9.53 26.01
CA GLY A 124 15.56 8.11 26.15
C GLY A 124 14.57 7.57 25.10
N GLU A 125 14.06 8.42 24.21
CA GLU A 125 13.19 8.03 23.12
C GLU A 125 13.90 8.09 21.76
N VAL A 126 13.71 7.05 20.95
CA VAL A 126 14.26 6.99 19.59
C VAL A 126 13.28 7.67 18.63
N MET A 127 13.75 8.72 17.97
CA MET A 127 12.98 9.50 17.01
C MET A 127 13.79 9.87 15.78
N THR A 128 13.14 10.32 14.71
CA THR A 128 13.83 10.83 13.53
C THR A 128 14.50 12.18 13.82
N ALA A 129 15.58 12.51 13.11
CA ALA A 129 16.23 13.81 13.17
C ALA A 129 15.26 14.98 12.92
N THR A 130 14.23 14.77 12.10
CA THR A 130 13.18 15.78 11.86
C THR A 130 12.27 15.95 13.07
N GLN A 131 11.84 14.86 13.72
CA GLN A 131 11.06 14.94 14.96
C GLN A 131 11.85 15.61 16.08
N TYR A 132 13.13 15.26 16.24
CA TYR A 132 14.03 15.94 17.18
C TYR A 132 14.16 17.45 16.87
N ALA A 133 14.29 17.82 15.59
CA ALA A 133 14.37 19.21 15.19
C ALA A 133 13.10 19.99 15.59
N LEU A 134 11.91 19.41 15.37
CA LEU A 134 10.64 20.00 15.79
C LEU A 134 10.55 20.11 17.32
N ALA A 135 10.88 19.05 18.06
CA ALA A 135 10.82 19.01 19.52
C ALA A 135 11.77 20.02 20.19
N THR A 136 12.87 20.36 19.51
CA THR A 136 13.88 21.33 20.00
C THR A 136 13.78 22.70 19.34
N ASN A 137 12.74 22.95 18.53
CA ASN A 137 12.54 24.18 17.76
C ASN A 137 13.76 24.56 16.88
N GLN A 138 14.43 23.56 16.31
CA GLN A 138 15.54 23.69 15.39
C GLN A 138 15.10 23.44 13.95
N LYS A 139 15.84 24.02 12.98
CA LYS A 139 15.63 23.71 11.56
C LYS A 139 16.13 22.28 11.26
N PRO A 140 15.34 21.40 10.61
CA PRO A 140 15.73 20.02 10.32
C PRO A 140 17.07 19.90 9.58
N ASP A 141 17.36 20.79 8.65
CA ASP A 141 18.62 20.75 7.89
C ASP A 141 19.83 21.10 8.77
N SER A 142 19.65 21.96 9.77
CA SER A 142 20.70 22.24 10.77
C SER A 142 21.02 20.99 11.58
N VAL A 143 19.98 20.27 12.05
CA VAL A 143 20.16 19.01 12.78
C VAL A 143 20.85 17.96 11.93
N ARG A 144 20.39 17.74 10.68
CA ARG A 144 21.01 16.77 9.75
C ARG A 144 22.47 17.11 9.48
N SER A 145 22.77 18.40 9.30
CA SER A 145 24.14 18.88 9.11
C SER A 145 25.02 18.59 10.34
N LYS A 146 24.51 18.86 11.56
CA LYS A 146 25.21 18.54 12.80
C LYS A 146 25.54 17.06 12.91
N ILE A 147 24.56 16.17 12.68
CA ILE A 147 24.76 14.71 12.69
C ILE A 147 25.84 14.30 11.68
N ARG A 148 25.71 14.76 10.43
CA ARG A 148 26.67 14.43 9.35
C ARG A 148 28.10 14.87 9.65
N HIS A 149 28.27 15.98 10.36
CA HIS A 149 29.58 16.51 10.73
C HIS A 149 30.00 16.13 12.17
N GLY A 150 29.32 15.19 12.81
CA GLY A 150 29.65 14.72 14.16
C GLY A 150 29.55 15.79 15.25
N ARG A 151 28.76 16.85 15.03
CA ARG A 151 28.54 17.91 16.02
C ARG A 151 27.53 17.46 17.08
N PRO A 152 27.73 17.82 18.35
CA PRO A 152 26.84 17.41 19.44
C PRO A 152 25.40 17.93 19.22
N LEU A 153 24.44 17.09 19.58
CA LEU A 153 23.02 17.43 19.68
C LEU A 153 22.66 17.69 21.15
N LYS A 154 21.67 18.56 21.39
CA LYS A 154 21.23 18.92 22.74
C LYS A 154 20.42 17.76 23.31
N ASP A 155 20.84 17.22 24.45
CA ASP A 155 20.20 16.11 25.17
C ASP A 155 19.94 14.88 24.27
N ALA A 156 20.76 14.72 23.23
CA ALA A 156 20.56 13.76 22.17
C ALA A 156 21.87 13.13 21.69
N THR A 157 21.78 11.86 21.30
CA THR A 157 22.86 11.10 20.68
C THR A 157 22.36 10.51 19.35
N ALA A 158 23.23 10.49 18.34
CA ALA A 158 22.91 9.83 17.07
C ALA A 158 22.93 8.31 17.28
N CYS A 159 21.96 7.61 16.71
CA CYS A 159 21.89 6.14 16.72
C CYS A 159 22.64 5.53 15.54
#